data_AF-A0A4R2Q4A2-F1
#
_entry.id   AF-A0A4R2Q4A2-F1
#
_cell.length_a   1.000
_cell.length_b   1.000
_cell.length_c   1.000
_cell.angle_alpha   90.00
_cell.angle_beta   90.00
_cell.angle_gamma   90.00
#
_symmetry.space_group_name_H-M   'P 1'
#
loop_
_entity.id
_entity.type
_entity.pdbx_description
1 polymer ?
#
loop_
_entity_poly.entity_id
_entity_poly.type
_entity_poly.pdbx_seq_one_letter_code
_entity_poly.pdbx_strand_id
1 'polypeptide(L)'
;MIAHELAHIRNHDTAIMTVTATFAGAITMLANFALFFGGRREGGLGLVGTLAMMFLAPMAAALVQMAISRTREYAADKAGAEICGHPLWLASALERIQAGAARIDNDAAERNPATAHMFIINPLHAHARDNLFSTHPATENRVAALRRMAGMQAPAAGRAPFAGPWG
;
A
#
# COMPACT_ATOMS: atom_id res chain seq x y z
N MET A 1 0.69 -17.09 6.63
CA MET A 1 0.10 -16.23 7.68
C MET A 1 1.06 -16.03 8.84
N ILE A 2 1.26 -16.98 9.76
CA ILE A 2 2.20 -16.75 10.89
C ILE A 2 3.63 -16.41 10.44
N ALA A 3 4.14 -17.05 9.39
CA ALA A 3 5.46 -16.70 8.83
C ALA A 3 5.52 -15.31 8.18
N HIS A 4 4.38 -14.81 7.67
CA HIS A 4 4.25 -13.47 7.12
C HIS A 4 4.22 -12.42 8.25
N GLU A 5 3.44 -12.66 9.30
CA GLU A 5 3.44 -11.83 10.51
C GLU A 5 4.82 -11.81 11.20
N LEU A 6 5.47 -12.97 11.27
CA LEU A 6 6.84 -13.07 11.79
C LEU A 6 7.84 -12.27 10.95
N ALA A 7 7.63 -12.22 9.62
CA ALA A 7 8.46 -11.40 8.74
C ALA A 7 8.28 -9.90 9.03
N HIS A 8 7.06 -9.42 9.28
CA HIS A 8 6.83 -8.02 9.69
C HIS A 8 7.49 -7.68 11.03
N ILE A 9 7.48 -8.61 12.00
CA ILE A 9 8.17 -8.42 13.27
C ILE A 9 9.68 -8.37 13.05
N ARG A 10 10.22 -9.31 12.27
CA ARG A 10 11.66 -9.38 11.94
C ARG A 10 12.15 -8.16 11.18
N ASN A 11 11.33 -7.58 10.30
CA ASN A 11 11.66 -6.37 9.55
C ASN A 11 11.31 -5.06 10.28
N HIS A 12 10.86 -5.14 11.54
CA HIS A 12 10.56 -3.99 12.38
C HIS A 12 9.61 -2.97 11.74
N ASP A 13 8.57 -3.47 11.08
CA ASP A 13 7.63 -2.67 10.28
C ASP A 13 7.00 -1.52 11.08
N THR A 14 6.49 -1.82 12.26
CA THR A 14 5.89 -0.82 13.16
C THR A 14 6.90 0.23 13.60
N ALA A 15 8.14 -0.17 13.90
CA ALA A 15 9.17 0.76 14.34
C ALA A 15 9.58 1.72 13.22
N ILE A 16 9.78 1.21 12.00
CA ILE A 16 10.12 2.03 10.83
C ILE A 16 8.98 2.99 10.51
N MET A 17 7.73 2.54 10.50
CA MET A 17 6.58 3.42 10.26
C MET A 17 6.47 4.54 11.32
N THR A 18 6.68 4.20 12.59
CA THR A 18 6.65 5.18 13.69
C THR A 18 7.77 6.21 13.55
N VAL A 19 8.99 5.79 13.23
CA VAL A 19 10.13 6.67 13.02
C VAL A 19 9.92 7.57 11.80
N THR A 20 9.46 7.02 10.67
CA THR A 20 9.12 7.79 9.47
C THR A 20 8.04 8.82 9.74
N ALA A 21 6.96 8.45 10.44
CA ALA A 21 5.90 9.38 10.82
C ALA A 21 6.41 10.50 11.73
N THR A 22 7.29 10.16 12.68
CA THR A 22 7.91 11.15 13.58
C THR A 22 8.76 12.15 12.81
N PHE A 23 9.61 11.69 11.87
CA PHE A 23 10.41 12.59 11.04
C PHE A 23 9.54 13.43 10.09
N ALA A 24 8.51 12.85 9.48
CA ALA A 24 7.57 13.60 8.64
C ALA A 24 6.85 14.71 9.44
N GLY A 25 6.42 14.40 10.67
CA GLY A 25 5.84 15.38 11.59
C GLY A 25 6.82 16.49 11.97
N ALA A 26 8.07 16.15 12.30
CA ALA A 26 9.11 17.11 12.63
C ALA A 26 9.45 18.05 11.45
N ILE A 27 9.58 17.51 10.24
CA ILE A 27 9.82 18.30 9.02
C ILE A 27 8.63 19.24 8.75
N THR A 28 7.40 18.73 8.91
CA THR A 28 6.18 19.54 8.74
C THR A 28 6.12 20.67 9.76
N MET A 29 6.49 20.41 11.01
CA MET A 29 6.56 21.43 12.06
C MET A 29 7.61 22.51 11.72
N LEU A 30 8.79 22.12 11.25
CA LEU A 30 9.84 23.05 10.83
C LEU A 30 9.43 23.87 9.59
N ALA A 31 8.75 23.25 8.62
CA ALA A 31 8.24 23.94 7.44
C ALA A 31 7.16 24.97 7.82
N ASN A 32 6.22 24.61 8.69
CA ASN A 32 5.21 25.54 9.21
C ASN A 32 5.85 26.69 10.02
N PHE A 33 6.85 26.38 10.85
CA PHE A 33 7.61 27.41 11.58
C PHE A 33 8.33 28.36 10.62
N ALA A 34 8.99 27.83 9.58
CA ALA A 34 9.66 28.63 8.56
C ALA A 34 8.69 29.49 7.73
N LEU A 35 7.50 28.99 7.42
CA LEU A 35 6.47 29.77 6.73
C LEU A 35 5.90 30.88 7.63
N PHE A 36 5.59 30.57 8.89
CA PHE A 36 5.00 31.51 9.84
C PHE A 36 5.97 32.59 10.31
N PHE A 37 7.25 32.24 10.54
CA PHE A 37 8.28 33.19 11.00
C PHE A 37 9.18 33.74 9.88
N GLY A 38 9.26 33.08 8.73
CA GLY A 38 10.06 33.50 7.57
C GLY A 38 9.29 34.27 6.49
N GLY A 39 7.97 34.40 6.60
CA GLY A 39 7.06 35.01 5.62
C GLY A 39 7.20 36.53 5.38
N ARG A 40 8.33 37.14 5.74
CA ARG A 40 8.58 38.58 5.59
C ARG A 40 9.57 38.93 4.46
N ARG A 41 10.03 37.93 3.68
CA ARG A 41 10.82 38.16 2.47
C ARG A 41 9.99 37.81 1.25
N GLU A 42 9.62 38.85 0.50
CA GLU A 42 9.07 38.82 -0.84
C GLU A 42 9.86 37.81 -1.69
N GLY A 43 9.27 36.65 -2.00
CA GLY A 43 9.92 35.64 -2.85
C GLY A 43 9.53 34.18 -2.61
N GLY A 44 8.83 33.85 -1.52
CA GLY A 44 8.25 32.52 -1.32
C GLY A 44 7.01 32.33 -2.19
N LEU A 45 6.87 31.13 -2.80
CA LEU A 45 5.69 30.62 -3.55
C LEU A 45 4.44 31.42 -3.17
N GLY A 46 4.04 32.40 -3.99
CA GLY A 46 2.96 33.35 -3.66
C GLY A 46 1.66 32.64 -3.24
N LEU A 47 0.61 33.39 -2.90
CA LEU A 47 -0.66 32.83 -2.40
C LEU A 47 -1.13 31.57 -3.15
N VAL A 48 -1.00 31.56 -4.47
CA VAL A 48 -1.30 30.41 -5.34
C VAL A 48 -0.38 29.21 -5.10
N GLY A 49 0.93 29.41 -4.99
CA GLY A 49 1.89 28.34 -4.72
C GLY A 49 1.77 27.76 -3.31
N THR A 50 1.43 28.60 -2.32
CA THR A 50 1.13 28.13 -0.95
C THR A 50 -0.15 27.29 -0.93
N LEU A 51 -1.22 27.74 -1.59
CA LEU A 51 -2.46 26.98 -1.73
C LEU A 51 -2.25 25.66 -2.49
N ALA A 52 -1.44 25.66 -3.56
CA ALA A 52 -1.12 24.43 -4.28
C ALA A 52 -0.37 23.43 -3.40
N MET A 53 0.62 23.88 -2.63
CA MET A 53 1.40 23.00 -1.72
C MET A 53 0.55 22.42 -0.60
N MET A 54 -0.50 23.12 -0.14
CA MET A 54 -1.43 22.61 0.87
C MET A 54 -2.14 21.32 0.44
N PHE A 55 -2.40 21.14 -0.86
CA PHE A 55 -3.00 19.92 -1.39
C PHE A 55 -1.97 18.94 -1.96
N LEU A 56 -0.94 19.45 -2.63
CA LEU A 56 0.06 18.60 -3.29
C LEU A 56 0.98 17.89 -2.30
N ALA A 57 1.38 18.53 -1.19
CA ALA A 57 2.29 17.92 -0.23
C ALA A 57 1.66 16.71 0.50
N PRO A 58 0.42 16.79 1.03
CA PRO A 58 -0.23 15.61 1.60
C PRO A 58 -0.44 14.49 0.59
N MET A 59 -0.78 14.82 -0.66
CA MET A 59 -0.98 13.82 -1.71
C MET A 59 0.35 13.12 -2.07
N ALA A 60 1.45 13.86 -2.20
CA ALA A 60 2.77 13.29 -2.40
C ALA A 60 3.21 12.40 -1.24
N ALA A 61 2.99 12.84 0.01
CA ALA A 61 3.30 12.06 1.20
C ALA A 61 2.48 10.76 1.25
N ALA A 62 1.19 10.81 0.94
CA ALA A 62 0.32 9.63 0.86
C ALA A 62 0.81 8.63 -0.21
N LEU A 63 1.22 9.11 -1.38
CA LEU A 63 1.77 8.26 -2.44
C LEU A 63 3.07 7.56 -2.00
N VAL A 64 3.98 8.29 -1.35
CA VAL A 64 5.23 7.72 -0.81
C VAL A 64 4.91 6.69 0.27
N GLN A 65 4.04 7.01 1.22
CA GLN A 65 3.64 6.10 2.28
C GLN A 65 3.01 4.81 1.72
N MET A 66 2.15 4.94 0.70
CA MET A 66 1.55 3.80 0.01
C MET A 66 2.60 2.96 -0.74
N ALA A 67 3.58 3.59 -1.40
CA ALA A 67 4.65 2.86 -2.07
C ALA A 67 5.54 2.08 -1.09
N ILE A 68 5.86 2.67 0.06
CA ILE A 68 6.59 2.01 1.14
C ILE A 68 5.78 0.83 1.67
N SER A 69 4.52 1.03 2.03
CA SER A 69 3.62 -0.02 2.54
C SER A 69 3.58 -1.24 1.61
N ARG A 70 3.34 -1.03 0.31
CA ARG A 70 3.32 -2.12 -0.68
C ARG A 70 4.64 -2.87 -0.78
N THR A 71 5.78 -2.16 -0.74
CA THR A 71 7.09 -2.78 -0.83
C THR A 71 7.34 -3.71 0.36
N ARG A 72 6.86 -3.33 1.55
CA ARG A 72 6.99 -4.14 2.77
C ARG A 72 6.13 -5.39 2.73
N GLU A 73 4.88 -5.29 2.26
CA GLU A 73 4.00 -6.45 2.06
C GLU A 73 4.63 -7.50 1.13
N TYR A 74 5.21 -7.08 0.00
CA TYR A 74 5.92 -8.02 -0.89
C TYR A 74 7.18 -8.63 -0.24
N ALA A 75 7.91 -7.85 0.56
CA ALA A 75 9.06 -8.36 1.29
C ALA A 75 8.64 -9.38 2.37
N ALA A 76 7.53 -9.14 3.06
CA ALA A 76 6.98 -10.06 4.05
C ALA A 76 6.43 -11.34 3.40
N ASP A 77 5.78 -11.25 2.24
CA ASP A 77 5.37 -12.42 1.45
C ASP A 77 6.56 -13.27 1.02
N LYS A 78 7.60 -12.61 0.50
CA LYS A 78 8.85 -13.27 0.09
C LYS A 78 9.50 -13.98 1.27
N ALA A 79 9.71 -13.27 2.38
CA ALA A 79 10.33 -13.83 3.57
C ALA A 79 9.47 -14.96 4.19
N GLY A 80 8.14 -14.79 4.22
CA GLY A 80 7.23 -15.83 4.67
C GLY A 80 7.28 -17.08 3.80
N ALA A 81 7.38 -16.92 2.48
CA ALA A 81 7.55 -18.02 1.55
C ALA A 81 8.90 -18.74 1.71
N GLU A 82 9.98 -17.99 1.93
CA GLU A 82 11.32 -18.53 2.20
C GLU A 82 11.37 -19.30 3.53
N ILE A 83 10.75 -18.77 4.60
CA ILE A 83 10.67 -19.43 5.91
C ILE A 83 9.86 -20.73 5.83
N CYS A 84 8.75 -20.72 5.10
CA CYS A 84 7.90 -21.91 4.94
C CYS A 84 8.42 -22.90 3.88
N GLY A 85 9.37 -22.51 3.03
CA GLY A 85 9.87 -23.32 1.91
C GLY A 85 8.85 -23.57 0.78
N HIS A 86 7.61 -23.08 0.90
CA HIS A 86 6.51 -23.38 0.00
C HIS A 86 5.71 -22.10 -0.36
N PRO A 87 6.13 -21.33 -1.38
CA PRO A 87 5.45 -20.10 -1.80
C PRO A 87 3.97 -20.30 -2.18
N LEU A 88 3.63 -21.47 -2.73
CA LEU A 88 2.27 -21.78 -3.19
C LEU A 88 1.26 -21.98 -2.05
N TRP A 89 1.72 -22.40 -0.86
CA TRP A 89 0.83 -22.51 0.30
C TRP A 89 0.37 -21.13 0.76
N LEU A 90 1.28 -20.15 0.70
CA LEU A 90 0.94 -18.76 1.01
C LEU A 90 0.01 -18.17 -0.06
N ALA A 91 0.25 -18.46 -1.34
CA ALA A 91 -0.64 -18.04 -2.43
C ALA A 91 -2.06 -18.61 -2.27
N SER A 92 -2.19 -19.91 -1.98
CA SER A 92 -3.49 -20.55 -1.75
C SER A 92 -4.20 -20.00 -0.51
N ALA A 93 -3.45 -19.69 0.56
CA ALA A 93 -4.02 -19.06 1.74
C ALA A 93 -4.59 -17.67 1.42
N LEU A 94 -3.86 -16.84 0.66
CA LEU A 94 -4.34 -15.52 0.23
C LEU A 94 -5.62 -15.63 -0.61
N GLU A 95 -5.68 -16.55 -1.57
CA GLU A 95 -6.87 -16.79 -2.38
C GLU A 95 -8.08 -17.21 -1.55
N ARG A 96 -7.88 -18.07 -0.55
CA ARG A 96 -8.95 -18.51 0.37
C ARG A 96 -9.45 -17.38 1.26
N ILE A 97 -8.55 -16.54 1.78
CA ILE A 97 -8.93 -15.39 2.60
C ILE A 97 -9.67 -14.37 1.71
N GLN A 98 -9.23 -14.15 0.46
CA GLN A 98 -9.88 -13.22 -0.47
C GLN A 98 -11.29 -13.69 -0.82
N ALA A 99 -11.46 -14.98 -1.10
CA ALA A 99 -12.76 -15.58 -1.36
C ALA A 99 -13.72 -15.49 -0.15
N GLY A 100 -13.18 -15.49 1.08
CA GLY A 100 -13.96 -15.26 2.30
C GLY A 100 -14.30 -13.78 2.50
N ALA A 101 -13.34 -12.89 2.31
CA ALA A 101 -13.49 -11.44 2.44
C ALA A 101 -14.48 -10.86 1.41
N ALA A 102 -14.50 -11.39 0.18
CA ALA A 102 -15.45 -10.98 -0.86
C ALA A 102 -16.91 -11.38 -0.57
N ARG A 103 -17.17 -12.20 0.46
CA ARG A 103 -18.52 -12.65 0.83
C ARG A 103 -19.07 -11.95 2.07
N ILE A 104 -18.22 -11.24 2.82
CA ILE A 104 -18.57 -10.65 4.10
C ILE A 104 -18.20 -9.18 4.02
N ASP A 105 -19.20 -8.33 3.78
CA ASP A 105 -19.03 -6.89 3.87
C ASP A 105 -18.70 -6.52 5.32
N ASN A 106 -17.60 -5.78 5.50
CA ASN A 106 -17.15 -5.35 6.81
C ASN A 106 -17.54 -3.89 7.02
N ASP A 107 -18.83 -3.67 7.30
CA ASP A 107 -19.40 -2.33 7.56
C ASP A 107 -18.64 -1.56 8.66
N ALA A 108 -18.01 -2.27 9.60
CA ALA A 108 -17.21 -1.64 10.66
C ALA A 108 -15.88 -1.07 10.13
N ALA A 109 -15.25 -1.75 9.17
CA ALA A 109 -14.06 -1.25 8.49
C ALA A 109 -14.41 -0.13 7.48
N GLU A 110 -15.56 -0.20 6.81
CA GLU A 110 -16.04 0.88 5.94
C GLU A 110 -16.30 2.18 6.71
N ARG A 111 -16.85 2.07 7.93
CA ARG A 111 -17.05 3.22 8.82
C ARG A 111 -15.75 3.79 9.40
N ASN A 112 -14.64 3.05 9.35
CA ASN A 112 -13.35 3.50 9.84
C ASN A 112 -12.20 3.12 8.87
N PRO A 113 -12.11 3.82 7.71
CA PRO A 113 -11.12 3.53 6.67
C PRO A 113 -9.68 3.61 7.18
N ALA A 114 -9.45 4.39 8.25
CA ALA A 114 -8.15 4.51 8.88
C ALA A 114 -7.64 3.18 9.46
N THR A 115 -8.50 2.19 9.73
CA THR A 115 -8.07 0.86 10.21
C THR A 115 -7.83 -0.14 9.09
N ALA A 116 -8.12 0.20 7.84
CA ALA A 116 -8.00 -0.73 6.70
C ALA A 116 -6.57 -1.28 6.51
N HIS A 117 -5.54 -0.52 6.90
CA HIS A 117 -4.14 -0.96 6.85
C HIS A 117 -3.80 -2.08 7.85
N MET A 118 -4.63 -2.32 8.87
CA MET A 118 -4.46 -3.42 9.83
C MET A 118 -5.00 -4.76 9.33
N PHE A 119 -5.68 -4.78 8.17
CA PHE A 119 -6.26 -5.99 7.60
C PHE A 119 -5.38 -6.57 6.49
N ILE A 120 -5.31 -7.89 6.44
CA ILE A 120 -4.53 -8.66 5.44
C ILE A 120 -5.08 -8.50 4.02
N ILE A 121 -6.39 -8.34 3.90
CA ILE A 121 -7.14 -8.11 2.66
C ILE A 121 -7.90 -6.82 2.82
N ASN A 122 -8.22 -6.12 1.73
CA ASN A 122 -8.48 -4.68 1.76
C ASN A 122 -9.71 -4.12 2.48
N PRO A 123 -10.42 -4.74 3.44
CA PRO A 123 -11.91 -4.79 3.60
C PRO A 123 -12.87 -3.86 2.81
N LEU A 124 -12.43 -2.79 2.15
CA LEU A 124 -13.20 -1.74 1.49
C LEU A 124 -13.58 -2.15 0.05
N HIS A 125 -14.20 -3.32 -0.08
CA HIS A 125 -14.51 -3.93 -1.38
C HIS A 125 -15.90 -3.60 -1.92
N ALA A 126 -16.86 -3.24 -1.05
CA ALA A 126 -18.27 -3.07 -1.44
C ALA A 126 -18.53 -1.75 -2.20
N HIS A 127 -17.70 -0.73 -1.96
CA HIS A 127 -17.78 0.55 -2.63
C HIS A 127 -16.45 0.83 -3.31
N ALA A 128 -16.28 0.30 -4.53
CA ALA A 128 -15.12 0.42 -5.40
C ALA A 128 -14.84 1.88 -5.85
N ARG A 129 -14.60 2.75 -4.88
CA ARG A 129 -14.23 4.16 -5.03
C ARG A 129 -13.19 4.46 -3.96
N ASP A 130 -12.02 3.83 -4.07
CA ASP A 130 -10.72 4.39 -3.70
C ASP A 130 -9.61 3.33 -3.69
N ASN A 131 -9.16 2.97 -4.90
CA ASN A 131 -7.86 2.33 -5.09
C ASN A 131 -6.68 3.26 -4.78
N LEU A 132 -6.93 4.55 -4.53
CA LEU A 132 -5.89 5.57 -4.28
C LEU A 132 -5.37 5.56 -2.83
N PHE A 133 -6.13 4.98 -1.90
CA PHE A 133 -5.77 4.85 -0.48
C PHE A 133 -5.67 3.40 0.00
N SER A 134 -5.70 2.43 -0.93
CA SER A 134 -5.37 1.05 -0.60
C SER A 134 -3.91 0.95 -0.21
N THR A 135 -3.66 0.89 1.10
CA THR A 135 -2.32 0.71 1.69
C THR A 135 -1.76 -0.69 1.43
N HIS A 136 -2.60 -1.63 0.98
CA HIS A 136 -2.24 -2.98 0.61
C HIS A 136 -2.17 -3.16 -0.91
N PRO A 137 -1.14 -3.89 -1.44
CA PRO A 137 -1.17 -4.29 -2.84
C PRO A 137 -2.32 -5.27 -3.07
N ALA A 138 -2.96 -5.18 -4.25
CA ALA A 138 -4.02 -6.10 -4.63
C ALA A 138 -3.58 -7.55 -4.45
N THR A 139 -4.45 -8.37 -3.84
CA THR A 139 -4.13 -9.75 -3.46
C THR A 139 -3.68 -10.59 -4.65
N GLU A 140 -4.22 -10.32 -5.84
CA GLU A 140 -3.85 -10.96 -7.10
C GLU A 140 -2.37 -10.72 -7.45
N ASN A 141 -1.85 -9.51 -7.20
CA ASN A 141 -0.46 -9.17 -7.48
C ASN A 141 0.50 -9.90 -6.52
N ARG A 142 0.09 -10.05 -5.25
CA ARG A 142 0.82 -10.83 -4.23
C ARG A 142 0.86 -12.31 -4.59
N VAL A 143 -0.29 -12.89 -4.97
CA VAL A 143 -0.41 -14.27 -5.46
C VAL A 143 0.46 -14.49 -6.70
N ALA A 144 0.44 -13.56 -7.67
CA ALA A 144 1.27 -13.64 -8.85
C ALA A 144 2.77 -13.60 -8.51
N ALA A 145 3.19 -12.76 -7.55
CA ALA A 145 4.57 -12.71 -7.09
C ALA A 145 5.03 -14.03 -6.45
N LEU A 146 4.18 -14.64 -5.62
CA LEU A 146 4.45 -15.94 -4.98
C LEU A 146 4.51 -17.08 -5.99
N ARG A 147 3.63 -17.08 -6.99
CA ARG A 147 3.68 -18.04 -8.11
C ARG A 147 4.99 -17.90 -8.90
N ARG A 148 5.43 -16.67 -9.19
CA ARG A 148 6.72 -16.43 -9.83
C ARG A 148 7.90 -16.95 -8.99
N MET A 149 7.88 -16.78 -7.67
CA MET A 149 8.90 -17.37 -6.78
C MET A 149 8.95 -18.89 -6.83
N ALA A 150 7.80 -19.55 -7.02
CA ALA A 150 7.71 -21.00 -7.18
C ALA A 150 8.11 -21.50 -8.60
N GLY A 151 8.57 -20.60 -9.49
CA GLY A 151 8.87 -20.95 -10.88
C GLY A 151 7.64 -21.16 -11.76
N MET A 152 6.44 -20.88 -11.25
CA MET A 152 5.21 -20.88 -12.06
C MET A 152 5.15 -19.55 -12.81
N GLN A 153 5.21 -19.60 -14.15
CA GLN A 153 4.89 -18.43 -14.96
C GLN A 153 3.45 -18.02 -14.63
N ALA A 154 3.26 -16.76 -14.24
CA ALA A 154 1.91 -16.20 -14.13
C ALA A 154 1.21 -16.42 -15.47
N PRO A 155 -0.09 -16.80 -15.49
CA PRO A 155 -0.83 -16.75 -16.74
C PRO A 155 -0.64 -15.33 -17.29
N ALA A 156 -0.11 -15.23 -18.51
CA ALA A 156 0.15 -13.96 -19.16
C ALA A 156 -1.12 -13.12 -18.99
N ALA A 157 -1.01 -11.99 -18.30
CA ALA A 157 -2.11 -11.03 -18.22
C ALA A 157 -2.58 -10.82 -19.66
N GLY A 158 -3.80 -11.26 -19.95
CA GLY A 158 -4.28 -11.47 -21.30
C GLY A 158 -4.01 -10.24 -22.14
N ARG A 159 -3.01 -10.33 -23.01
CA ARG A 159 -2.94 -9.46 -24.17
C ARG A 159 -4.18 -9.86 -24.97
N ALA A 160 -5.20 -9.01 -24.94
CA ALA A 160 -6.34 -9.15 -25.84
C ALA A 160 -5.74 -9.41 -27.24
N PRO A 161 -6.17 -10.46 -27.95
CA PRO A 161 -5.74 -10.63 -29.32
C PRO A 161 -6.09 -9.33 -30.04
N PHE A 162 -5.07 -8.67 -30.57
CA PHE A 162 -5.29 -7.61 -31.52
C PHE A 162 -5.99 -8.25 -32.71
N ALA A 163 -7.32 -8.17 -32.73
CA ALA A 163 -8.10 -8.42 -33.92
C ALA A 163 -7.70 -7.31 -34.90
N GLY A 164 -6.89 -7.68 -35.88
CA GLY A 164 -6.66 -6.81 -37.02
C GLY A 164 -7.98 -6.61 -37.77
N PRO A 165 -8.07 -5.66 -38.71
CA PRO A 165 -9.30 -5.39 -39.45
C PRO A 165 -9.82 -6.56 -40.33
N TRP A 166 -9.15 -7.72 -40.30
CA TRP A 166 -9.38 -8.86 -41.20
C TRP A 166 -9.34 -10.24 -40.52
N GLY A 167 -9.69 -10.34 -39.23
CA GLY A 167 -9.87 -11.62 -38.53
C GLY A 167 -9.25 -11.68 -37.15
#